data_AF-A0A8S0YQ52-F1
#
_entry.id   AF-A0A8S0YQ52-F1
#
_cell.length_a   1.000
_cell.length_b   1.000
_cell.length_c   1.000
_cell.angle_alpha   90.00
_cell.angle_beta   90.00
_cell.angle_gamma   90.00
#
_symmetry.space_group_name_H-M   'P 1'
#
loop_
_entity.id
_entity.type
_entity.pdbx_description
1 polymer ?
#
loop_
_entity_poly.entity_id
_entity_poly.type
_entity_poly.pdbx_seq_one_letter_code
_entity_poly.pdbx_strand_id
1 'polypeptide(L)'
;MTRQFQSRCPTCHGQGETINEKDKCPKCKGKKVVNETKILEVHIDKGMRHQQNIHFKGEGDQQPDTQPGDVIIVLQQKLHDVFQRTDDDLLMVHEISLTEALCGFEFIVKHLDGRDLLVRHPPGEVIKPGDLKGILGEGMPQYKNPFEKGNLYIKFDVVFPENNFATEEQMKQIESALPPRPAFVMPTGEDVEEVNLTECTGNEGGKGRQEAYASDDEEHMHAGPGVQCAHQ
;
A
#
# COMPACT_ATOMS: atom_id res chain seq x y z
N MET A 1 -37.54 -22.06 47.17
CA MET A 1 -36.28 -22.69 46.69
C MET A 1 -35.15 -21.73 46.97
N THR A 2 -34.24 -22.06 47.89
CA THR A 2 -33.12 -21.17 48.25
C THR A 2 -31.89 -21.59 47.46
N ARG A 3 -31.40 -20.71 46.59
CA ARG A 3 -30.17 -20.92 45.82
C ARG A 3 -28.97 -20.59 46.72
N GLN A 4 -28.25 -21.60 47.16
CA GLN A 4 -26.97 -21.42 47.84
C GLN A 4 -25.87 -21.13 46.81
N PHE A 5 -25.05 -20.12 47.09
CA PHE A 5 -23.84 -19.79 46.34
C PHE A 5 -22.65 -20.41 47.08
N GLN A 6 -21.89 -21.27 46.41
CA GLN A 6 -20.62 -21.77 46.93
C GLN A 6 -19.52 -20.75 46.65
N SER A 7 -18.81 -20.35 47.71
CA SER A 7 -17.59 -19.55 47.64
C SER A 7 -16.35 -20.43 47.77
N ARG A 8 -15.21 -19.95 47.27
CA ARG A 8 -13.93 -20.66 47.41
C ARG A 8 -13.53 -20.72 48.90
N CYS A 9 -13.09 -21.88 49.37
CA CYS A 9 -12.61 -22.05 50.75
C CYS A 9 -11.53 -21.01 51.08
N PRO A 10 -11.61 -20.29 52.21
CA PRO A 10 -10.66 -19.24 52.56
C PRO A 10 -9.26 -19.77 52.87
N THR A 11 -9.12 -21.07 53.19
CA THR A 11 -7.84 -21.69 53.56
C THR A 11 -7.09 -22.28 52.36
N CYS A 12 -7.79 -23.01 51.48
CA CYS A 12 -7.17 -23.66 50.32
C CYS A 12 -7.43 -22.93 48.99
N HIS A 13 -8.25 -21.87 49.00
CA HIS A 13 -8.63 -21.07 47.83
C HIS A 13 -9.13 -21.88 46.61
N GLY A 14 -9.62 -23.10 46.83
CA GLY A 14 -10.07 -24.02 45.78
C GLY A 14 -9.00 -24.97 45.24
N GLN A 15 -7.78 -25.00 45.79
CA GLN A 15 -6.71 -25.91 45.37
C GLN A 15 -6.76 -27.31 46.03
N GLY A 16 -7.60 -27.50 47.06
CA GLY A 16 -7.80 -28.80 47.72
C GLY A 16 -6.70 -29.22 48.70
N GLU A 17 -5.51 -28.63 48.61
CA GLU A 17 -4.36 -28.90 49.48
C GLU A 17 -3.81 -27.60 50.08
N THR A 18 -3.12 -27.68 51.22
CA THR A 18 -2.48 -26.53 51.88
C THR A 18 -1.06 -26.91 52.29
N ILE A 19 -0.10 -26.09 51.85
CA ILE A 19 1.33 -26.31 52.11
C ILE A 19 1.75 -25.47 53.34
N ASN A 20 2.44 -26.09 54.30
CA ASN A 20 2.99 -25.39 55.47
C ASN A 20 3.98 -24.31 55.04
N GLU A 21 4.04 -23.19 55.77
CA GLU A 21 4.87 -22.05 55.36
C GLU A 21 6.37 -22.36 55.29
N LYS A 22 6.84 -23.26 56.15
CA LYS A 22 8.25 -23.71 56.18
C LYS A 22 8.62 -24.55 54.96
N ASP A 23 7.64 -25.20 54.34
CA ASP A 23 7.83 -26.12 53.21
C ASP A 23 7.53 -25.45 51.86
N LYS A 24 7.15 -24.16 51.86
CA LYS A 24 6.92 -23.39 50.63
C LYS A 24 8.26 -23.15 49.91
N CYS A 25 8.31 -23.47 48.62
CA CYS A 25 9.49 -23.21 47.79
C CYS A 25 9.85 -21.70 47.81
N PRO A 26 11.12 -21.32 48.03
CA PRO A 26 11.51 -19.91 48.12
C PRO A 26 11.37 -19.15 46.80
N LYS A 27 11.45 -19.85 45.65
CA LYS A 27 11.36 -19.25 44.31
C LYS A 27 9.92 -18.96 43.89
N CYS A 28 9.03 -19.96 43.97
CA CYS A 28 7.64 -19.81 43.52
C CYS A 28 6.66 -19.48 44.66
N LYS A 29 7.09 -19.53 45.92
CA LYS A 29 6.27 -19.25 47.12
C LYS A 29 4.94 -20.01 47.15
N GLY A 30 4.94 -21.25 46.64
CA GLY A 30 3.74 -22.11 46.54
C GLY A 30 2.86 -21.87 45.31
N LYS A 31 3.21 -20.91 44.43
CA LYS A 31 2.45 -20.61 43.20
C LYS A 31 2.74 -21.55 42.04
N LYS A 32 3.73 -22.43 42.16
CA LYS A 32 4.18 -23.41 41.15
C LYS A 32 4.68 -22.80 39.81
N VAL A 33 4.66 -21.48 39.65
CA VAL A 33 5.17 -20.73 38.49
C VAL A 33 6.21 -19.69 38.90
N VAL A 34 7.13 -19.35 37.98
CA VAL A 34 8.14 -18.30 38.13
C VAL A 34 8.27 -17.52 36.82
N ASN A 35 8.62 -16.23 36.89
CA ASN A 35 8.90 -15.44 35.70
C ASN A 35 10.33 -15.71 35.24
N GLU A 36 10.49 -16.04 33.96
CA GLU A 36 11.78 -16.31 33.32
C GLU A 36 11.90 -15.46 32.05
N THR A 37 13.10 -14.95 31.78
CA THR A 37 13.40 -14.24 30.53
C THR A 37 14.27 -15.12 29.67
N LYS A 38 13.74 -15.54 28.52
CA LYS A 38 14.43 -16.38 27.55
C LYS A 38 14.69 -15.61 26.27
N ILE A 39 15.88 -15.79 25.70
CA ILE A 39 16.26 -15.21 24.40
C ILE A 39 15.93 -16.25 23.33
N LEU A 40 15.12 -15.87 22.34
CA LEU A 40 14.80 -16.69 21.18
C LEU A 40 15.57 -16.17 19.96
N GLU A 41 16.41 -17.00 19.37
CA GLU A 41 17.10 -16.68 18.13
C GLU A 41 16.19 -17.01 16.94
N VAL A 42 15.92 -15.99 16.12
CA VAL A 42 15.02 -16.09 14.97
C VAL A 42 15.85 -16.06 13.71
N HIS A 43 15.89 -17.18 12.99
CA HIS A 43 16.52 -17.24 11.67
C HIS A 43 15.52 -16.77 10.60
N ILE A 44 15.89 -15.70 9.89
CA ILE A 44 15.12 -15.19 8.75
C ILE A 44 15.77 -15.69 7.48
N ASP A 45 15.12 -16.64 6.82
CA ASP A 45 15.59 -17.19 5.56
C ASP A 45 15.38 -16.21 4.39
N LYS A 46 16.20 -16.39 3.36
CA LYS A 46 16.06 -15.63 2.11
C LYS A 46 14.69 -15.91 1.48
N GLY A 47 14.03 -14.86 1.03
CA GLY A 47 12.75 -14.95 0.34
C GLY A 47 11.52 -15.02 1.24
N MET A 48 11.70 -15.05 2.57
CA MET A 48 10.55 -15.00 3.50
C MET A 48 9.66 -13.79 3.21
N ARG A 49 8.35 -14.03 3.22
CA ARG A 49 7.34 -13.06 2.77
C ARG A 49 6.84 -12.19 3.92
N HIS A 50 6.21 -11.08 3.55
CA HIS A 50 5.46 -10.27 4.49
C HIS A 50 4.35 -11.11 5.16
N GLN A 51 4.15 -10.93 6.46
CA GLN A 51 3.19 -11.67 7.29
C GLN A 51 3.45 -13.17 7.41
N GLN A 52 4.64 -13.64 7.04
CA GLN A 52 4.99 -15.04 7.26
C GLN A 52 5.22 -15.31 8.75
N ASN A 53 4.65 -16.42 9.22
CA ASN A 53 4.70 -16.83 10.62
C ASN A 53 5.87 -17.78 10.89
N ILE A 54 6.62 -17.51 11.96
CA ILE A 54 7.64 -18.40 12.52
C ILE A 54 7.11 -18.92 13.86
N HIS A 55 6.97 -20.23 13.96
CA HIS A 55 6.36 -20.89 15.13
C HIS A 55 7.42 -21.43 16.07
N PHE A 56 7.37 -20.99 17.33
CA PHE A 56 8.14 -21.54 18.44
C PHE A 56 7.20 -22.30 19.36
N LYS A 57 7.24 -23.64 19.24
CA LYS A 57 6.32 -24.52 19.95
C LYS A 57 6.65 -24.59 21.43
N GLY A 58 5.64 -24.40 22.28
CA GLY A 58 5.77 -24.53 23.74
C GLY A 58 6.59 -23.43 24.44
N GLU A 59 6.90 -22.35 23.73
CA GLU A 59 7.63 -21.19 24.26
C GLU A 59 6.70 -20.11 24.86
N GLY A 60 5.38 -20.36 24.90
CA GLY A 60 4.40 -19.47 25.53
C GLY A 60 4.31 -19.65 27.05
N ASP A 61 3.35 -18.96 27.66
CA ASP A 61 3.13 -19.01 29.11
C ASP A 61 2.80 -20.44 29.57
N GLN A 62 3.47 -20.85 30.64
CA GLN A 62 3.32 -22.18 31.24
C GLN A 62 2.51 -22.09 32.53
N GLN A 63 1.53 -22.98 32.66
CA GLN A 63 0.77 -23.16 33.89
C GLN A 63 0.80 -24.63 34.33
N PRO A 64 0.74 -24.91 35.65
CA PRO A 64 0.60 -26.27 36.14
C PRO A 64 -0.61 -26.95 35.48
N ASP A 65 -0.46 -28.23 35.15
CA ASP A 65 -1.53 -29.08 34.60
C ASP A 65 -2.06 -28.63 33.22
N THR A 66 -1.37 -27.71 32.53
CA THR A 66 -1.75 -27.21 31.19
C THR A 66 -0.56 -27.28 30.23
N GLN A 67 -0.82 -27.58 28.95
CA GLN A 67 0.22 -27.52 27.92
C GLN A 67 0.62 -26.06 27.63
N PRO A 68 1.92 -25.75 27.54
CA PRO A 68 2.39 -24.42 27.15
C PRO A 68 1.85 -23.99 25.80
N GLY A 69 1.56 -22.69 25.67
CA GLY A 69 1.22 -22.08 24.38
C GLY A 69 2.42 -21.98 23.43
N ASP A 70 2.15 -21.52 22.22
CA ASP A 70 3.17 -21.27 21.20
C ASP A 70 3.45 -19.76 21.07
N VAL A 71 4.70 -19.42 20.78
CA VAL A 71 5.08 -18.05 20.39
C VAL A 71 5.12 -18.01 18.86
N ILE A 72 4.32 -17.12 18.27
CA ILE A 72 4.26 -16.93 16.82
C ILE A 72 4.84 -15.56 16.51
N ILE A 73 5.93 -15.55 15.75
CA ILE A 73 6.58 -14.33 15.27
C ILE A 73 6.09 -14.07 13.86
N VAL A 74 5.48 -12.90 13.65
CA VAL A 74 4.98 -12.48 12.34
C VAL A 74 5.98 -11.52 11.71
N LEU A 75 6.51 -11.88 10.55
CA LEU A 75 7.45 -11.01 9.83
C LEU A 75 6.74 -9.79 9.24
N GLN A 76 7.27 -8.61 9.54
CA GLN A 76 6.79 -7.33 8.99
C GLN A 76 7.84 -6.78 8.03
N GLN A 77 7.40 -6.46 6.81
CA GLN A 77 8.30 -5.94 5.79
C GLN A 77 8.44 -4.44 6.01
N LYS A 78 9.67 -3.97 6.14
CA LYS A 78 9.94 -2.53 6.19
C LYS A 78 9.84 -1.95 4.78
N LEU A 79 9.22 -0.78 4.67
CA LEU A 79 9.24 -0.01 3.43
C LEU A 79 10.68 0.41 3.11
N HIS A 80 11.03 0.35 1.82
CA HIS A 80 12.32 0.74 1.30
C HIS A 80 12.13 1.94 0.37
N ASP A 81 13.10 2.86 0.35
CA ASP A 81 12.97 4.15 -0.34
C ASP A 81 12.91 3.99 -1.86
N VAL A 82 13.72 3.08 -2.42
CA VAL A 82 13.81 2.83 -3.87
C VAL A 82 12.92 1.67 -4.35
N PHE A 83 12.97 0.52 -3.68
CA PHE A 83 12.32 -0.71 -4.12
C PHE A 83 11.02 -0.98 -3.37
N GLN A 84 9.98 -1.29 -4.11
CA GLN A 84 8.75 -1.85 -3.59
C GLN A 84 8.70 -3.34 -3.94
N ARG A 85 8.59 -4.21 -2.93
CA ARG A 85 8.46 -5.64 -3.16
C ARG A 85 7.01 -6.02 -3.43
N THR A 86 6.79 -6.76 -4.52
CA THR A 86 5.51 -7.39 -4.87
C THR A 86 5.76 -8.89 -4.98
N ASP A 87 5.39 -9.64 -3.94
CA ASP A 87 5.69 -11.07 -3.81
C ASP A 87 7.18 -11.40 -3.97
N ASP A 88 7.56 -12.07 -5.05
CA ASP A 88 8.95 -12.45 -5.35
C ASP A 88 9.61 -11.46 -6.33
N ASP A 89 8.85 -10.48 -6.84
CA ASP A 89 9.31 -9.45 -7.75
C ASP A 89 9.60 -8.12 -7.01
N LEU A 90 10.41 -7.28 -7.64
CA LEU A 90 10.71 -5.93 -7.19
C LEU A 90 10.17 -4.92 -8.20
N LEU A 91 9.65 -3.81 -7.71
CA LEU A 91 9.24 -2.66 -8.50
C LEU A 91 10.10 -1.46 -8.07
N MET A 92 10.58 -0.69 -9.03
CA MET A 92 11.19 0.61 -8.78
C MET A 92 10.63 1.64 -9.76
N VAL A 93 10.60 2.89 -9.33
CA VAL A 93 10.26 4.02 -10.18
C VAL A 93 11.55 4.72 -10.56
N HIS A 94 11.75 4.96 -11.85
CA HIS A 94 12.89 5.70 -12.36
C HIS A 94 12.42 6.86 -13.23
N GLU A 95 12.87 8.06 -12.90
CA GLU A 95 12.57 9.26 -13.66
C GLU A 95 13.62 9.42 -14.76
N ILE A 96 13.15 9.58 -16.00
CA ILE A 96 14.00 9.82 -17.17
C ILE A 96 13.55 11.08 -17.89
N SER A 97 14.49 11.77 -18.52
CA SER A 97 14.17 12.92 -19.37
C SER A 97 13.50 12.49 -20.68
N LEU A 98 12.76 13.40 -21.32
CA LEU A 98 12.19 13.16 -22.65
C LEU A 98 13.28 12.79 -23.68
N THR A 99 14.47 13.38 -23.58
CA THR A 99 15.60 13.05 -24.46
C THR A 99 16.04 11.60 -24.26
N GLU A 100 16.19 11.14 -23.01
CA GLU A 100 16.54 9.75 -22.69
C GLU A 100 15.45 8.78 -23.15
N ALA A 101 14.18 9.15 -22.99
CA ALA A 101 13.04 8.32 -23.41
C ALA A 101 12.99 8.09 -24.94
N LEU A 102 13.55 9.00 -25.75
CA LEU A 102 13.56 8.93 -27.22
C LEU A 102 14.91 8.47 -27.79
N CYS A 103 16.00 8.97 -27.23
CA CYS A 103 17.37 8.76 -27.73
C CYS A 103 18.11 7.65 -26.99
N GLY A 104 17.45 6.92 -26.10
CA GLY A 104 18.06 5.88 -25.29
C GLY A 104 18.82 6.43 -24.09
N PHE A 105 19.19 5.54 -23.18
CA PHE A 105 19.88 5.90 -21.94
C PHE A 105 20.74 4.74 -21.43
N GLU A 106 21.66 5.09 -20.54
CA GLU A 106 22.33 4.15 -19.66
C GLU A 106 22.37 4.69 -18.24
N PHE A 107 21.96 3.88 -17.27
CA PHE A 107 22.04 4.24 -15.86
C PHE A 107 22.39 3.03 -15.01
N ILE A 108 22.86 3.30 -13.80
CA ILE A 108 23.29 2.29 -12.85
C ILE A 108 22.24 2.17 -11.74
N VAL A 109 21.75 0.96 -11.52
CA VAL A 109 20.88 0.61 -10.40
C VAL A 109 21.67 -0.16 -9.36
N LYS A 110 21.76 0.38 -8.15
CA LYS A 110 22.34 -0.36 -7.02
C LYS A 110 21.31 -1.34 -6.45
N HIS A 111 21.55 -2.63 -6.63
CA HIS A 111 20.66 -3.67 -6.13
C HIS A 111 20.87 -3.90 -4.62
N LEU A 112 19.84 -4.43 -3.95
CA LEU A 112 19.84 -4.93 -2.56
C LEU A 112 21.01 -5.85 -2.17
N ASP A 113 21.68 -6.52 -3.11
CA ASP A 113 22.86 -7.34 -2.82
C ASP A 113 24.19 -6.56 -2.87
N GLY A 114 24.12 -5.26 -3.16
CA GLY A 114 25.26 -4.35 -3.27
C GLY A 114 25.92 -4.33 -4.64
N ARG A 115 25.44 -5.11 -5.61
CA ARG A 115 25.92 -5.04 -7.01
C ARG A 115 25.33 -3.83 -7.73
N ASP A 116 26.10 -3.32 -8.67
CA ASP A 116 25.68 -2.26 -9.58
C ASP A 116 25.23 -2.88 -10.91
N LEU A 117 23.96 -2.71 -11.26
CA LEU A 117 23.37 -3.19 -12.50
C LEU A 117 23.37 -2.05 -13.52
N LEU A 118 24.13 -2.21 -14.61
CA LEU A 118 24.13 -1.28 -15.73
C LEU A 118 22.93 -1.58 -16.64
N VAL A 119 21.92 -0.73 -16.60
CA VAL A 119 20.74 -0.82 -17.45
C VAL A 119 20.96 0.03 -18.69
N ARG A 120 20.83 -0.58 -19.87
CA ARG A 120 21.00 0.09 -21.16
C ARG A 120 19.74 -0.06 -22.00
N HIS A 121 19.33 1.05 -22.59
CA HIS A 121 18.23 1.09 -23.54
C HIS A 121 18.71 1.72 -24.85
N PRO A 122 18.59 1.02 -26.00
CA PRO A 122 19.15 1.50 -27.25
C PRO A 122 18.43 2.75 -27.77
N PRO A 123 19.14 3.62 -28.52
CA PRO A 123 18.52 4.74 -29.20
C PRO A 123 17.48 4.27 -30.24
N GLY A 124 16.35 4.95 -30.32
CA GLY A 124 15.29 4.67 -31.29
C GLY A 124 14.17 3.77 -30.78
N GLU A 125 14.36 3.07 -29.66
CA GLU A 125 13.26 2.46 -28.93
C GLU A 125 12.67 3.50 -27.97
N VAL A 126 11.37 3.77 -28.09
CA VAL A 126 10.71 4.82 -27.31
C VAL A 126 10.10 4.26 -26.03
N ILE A 127 10.44 4.88 -24.90
CA ILE A 127 9.79 4.62 -23.62
C ILE A 127 8.63 5.62 -23.43
N LYS A 128 7.44 5.09 -23.13
CA LYS A 128 6.26 5.92 -22.86
C LYS A 128 6.21 6.31 -21.38
N PRO A 129 5.60 7.45 -21.03
CA PRO A 129 5.32 7.77 -19.63
C PRO A 129 4.50 6.66 -18.97
N GLY A 130 4.97 6.15 -17.84
CA GLY A 130 4.35 5.04 -17.12
C GLY A 130 4.60 3.65 -17.72
N ASP A 131 5.47 3.53 -18.73
CA ASP A 131 5.86 2.23 -19.29
C ASP A 131 6.66 1.42 -18.26
N LEU A 132 6.55 0.10 -18.35
CA LEU A 132 7.09 -0.83 -17.37
C LEU A 132 7.98 -1.86 -18.07
N LYS A 133 9.28 -1.86 -17.73
CA LYS A 133 10.26 -2.81 -18.28
C LYS A 133 10.77 -3.74 -17.19
N GLY A 134 11.01 -5.00 -17.52
CA GLY A 134 11.50 -6.01 -16.59
C GLY A 134 12.94 -6.42 -16.87
N ILE A 135 13.75 -6.52 -15.82
CA ILE A 135 15.05 -7.19 -15.80
C ILE A 135 14.84 -8.56 -15.19
N LEU A 136 15.06 -9.60 -16.00
CA LEU A 136 14.78 -10.98 -15.62
C LEU A 136 15.80 -11.48 -14.58
N GLY A 137 15.32 -12.11 -13.50
CA GLY A 137 16.17 -12.76 -12.49
C GLY A 137 16.84 -11.83 -11.47
N GLU A 138 16.54 -10.53 -11.48
CA GLU A 138 17.07 -9.54 -10.51
C GLU A 138 16.02 -9.11 -9.46
N GLY A 139 15.02 -9.96 -9.20
CA GLY A 139 14.03 -9.79 -8.13
C GLY A 139 14.45 -10.42 -6.79
N MET A 140 13.46 -10.73 -5.95
CA MET A 140 13.68 -11.38 -4.66
C MET A 140 13.86 -12.90 -4.84
N PRO A 141 14.69 -13.56 -4.01
CA PRO A 141 14.77 -15.02 -4.00
C PRO A 141 13.45 -15.63 -3.53
N GLN A 142 13.06 -16.76 -4.11
CA GLN A 142 11.88 -17.50 -3.64
C GLN A 142 12.16 -18.19 -2.30
N TYR A 143 11.17 -18.18 -1.41
CA TYR A 143 11.27 -18.91 -0.14
C TYR A 143 11.41 -20.41 -0.39
N LYS A 144 12.36 -21.06 0.31
CA LYS A 144 12.82 -22.46 0.14
C LYS A 144 13.63 -22.76 -1.13
N ASN A 145 13.48 -21.97 -2.19
CA ASN A 145 14.24 -22.12 -3.44
C ASN A 145 15.07 -20.85 -3.73
N PRO A 146 16.13 -20.58 -2.94
CA PRO A 146 16.87 -19.32 -3.03
C PRO A 146 17.69 -19.15 -4.33
N PHE A 147 17.81 -20.20 -5.14
CA PHE A 147 18.46 -20.16 -6.45
C PHE A 147 17.55 -19.57 -7.53
N GLU A 148 16.23 -19.65 -7.33
CA GLU A 148 15.26 -18.99 -8.19
C GLU A 148 14.95 -17.60 -7.62
N LYS A 149 15.01 -16.61 -8.50
CA LYS A 149 14.68 -15.22 -8.18
C LYS A 149 13.53 -14.77 -9.06
N GLY A 150 12.71 -13.86 -8.55
CA GLY A 150 11.78 -13.11 -9.37
C GLY A 150 12.50 -12.09 -10.26
N ASN A 151 11.75 -11.12 -10.74
CA ASN A 151 12.19 -10.10 -11.68
C ASN A 151 12.18 -8.70 -11.03
N LEU A 152 12.97 -7.80 -11.61
CA LEU A 152 12.94 -6.38 -11.26
C LEU A 152 12.21 -5.61 -12.35
N TYR A 153 11.10 -4.99 -11.99
CA TYR A 153 10.31 -4.11 -12.85
C TYR A 153 10.66 -2.65 -12.58
N ILE A 154 10.94 -1.91 -13.65
CA ILE A 154 11.25 -0.49 -13.62
C ILE A 154 10.09 0.22 -14.31
N LYS A 155 9.35 1.03 -13.55
CA LYS A 155 8.36 1.97 -14.07
C LYS A 155 9.08 3.26 -14.43
N PHE A 156 8.97 3.68 -15.68
CA PHE A 156 9.60 4.90 -16.16
C PHE A 156 8.61 6.06 -16.12
N ASP A 157 8.96 7.11 -15.38
CA ASP A 157 8.23 8.37 -15.39
C ASP A 157 9.04 9.39 -16.22
N VAL A 158 8.44 9.91 -17.29
CA VAL A 158 9.12 10.79 -18.24
C VAL A 158 8.90 12.24 -17.84
N VAL A 159 9.99 12.92 -17.51
CA VAL A 159 10.00 14.35 -17.18
C VAL A 159 10.12 15.16 -18.47
N PHE A 160 9.09 15.96 -18.74
CA PHE A 160 9.07 16.90 -19.86
C PHE A 160 9.85 18.17 -19.51
N PRO A 161 10.47 18.83 -20.51
CA PRO A 161 11.14 20.11 -20.30
C PRO A 161 10.12 21.20 -19.90
N GLU A 162 10.62 22.26 -19.27
CA GLU A 162 9.81 23.42 -18.88
C GLU A 162 9.25 24.18 -20.11
N ASN A 163 8.23 25.00 -19.88
CA ASN A 163 7.64 25.83 -20.92
C ASN A 163 8.69 26.80 -21.51
N ASN A 164 8.67 26.99 -22.83
CA ASN A 164 9.62 27.84 -23.57
C ASN A 164 11.10 27.39 -23.51
N PHE A 165 11.37 26.08 -23.36
CA PHE A 165 12.74 25.56 -23.30
C PHE A 165 13.56 25.72 -24.59
N ALA A 166 12.92 25.95 -25.74
CA ALA A 166 13.56 25.95 -27.06
C ALA A 166 13.14 27.15 -27.91
N THR A 167 14.04 27.59 -28.80
CA THR A 167 13.76 28.66 -29.77
C THR A 167 12.89 28.16 -30.93
N GLU A 168 12.25 29.07 -31.66
CA GLU A 168 11.43 28.71 -32.83
C GLU A 168 12.19 27.89 -33.89
N GLU A 169 13.49 28.14 -34.05
CA GLU A 169 14.36 27.39 -34.96
C GLU A 169 14.54 25.94 -34.50
N GLN A 170 14.77 25.73 -33.20
CA GLN A 170 14.90 24.40 -32.61
C GLN A 170 13.57 23.64 -32.64
N MET A 171 12.44 24.34 -32.45
CA MET A 171 11.10 23.73 -32.55
C MET A 171 10.83 23.19 -33.96
N LYS A 172 11.25 23.91 -35.02
CA LYS A 172 11.16 23.42 -36.40
C LYS A 172 12.03 22.17 -36.63
N GLN A 173 13.21 22.10 -36.00
CA GLN A 173 14.08 20.92 -36.09
C GLN A 173 13.44 19.71 -35.40
N ILE A 174 12.86 19.89 -34.21
CA ILE A 174 12.12 18.82 -33.51
C ILE A 174 10.93 18.35 -34.35
N GLU A 175 10.16 19.28 -34.93
CA GLU A 175 9.03 18.95 -35.79
C GLU A 175 9.44 18.14 -37.02
N SER A 176 10.61 18.42 -37.61
CA SER A 176 11.13 17.63 -38.73
C SER A 176 11.53 16.19 -38.37
N ALA A 177 11.83 15.93 -37.10
CA ALA A 177 12.26 14.62 -36.60
C ALA A 177 11.09 13.76 -36.09
N LEU A 178 9.93 14.36 -35.81
CA LEU A 178 8.75 13.71 -35.26
C LEU A 178 7.70 13.41 -36.36
N PRO A 179 6.73 12.50 -36.10
CA PRO A 179 5.65 12.25 -37.04
C PRO A 179 4.86 13.53 -37.37
N PRO A 180 4.34 13.66 -38.62
CA PRO A 180 3.68 14.87 -39.07
C PRO A 180 2.41 15.14 -38.25
N ARG A 181 2.14 16.42 -38.00
CA ARG A 181 0.91 16.83 -37.32
C ARG A 181 -0.31 16.35 -38.10
N PRO A 182 -1.35 15.81 -37.43
CA PRO A 182 -2.58 15.48 -38.11
C PRO A 182 -3.18 16.74 -38.74
N ALA A 183 -3.64 16.64 -39.99
CA ALA A 183 -4.23 17.75 -40.70
C ALA A 183 -5.53 18.16 -40.00
N PHE A 184 -5.58 19.40 -39.51
CA PHE A 184 -6.81 20.00 -39.02
C PHE A 184 -7.58 20.61 -40.18
N VAL A 185 -8.82 20.17 -40.37
CA VAL A 185 -9.75 20.77 -41.33
C VAL A 185 -10.74 21.60 -40.54
N MET A 186 -10.82 22.90 -40.84
CA MET A 186 -11.86 23.75 -40.25
C MET A 186 -13.24 23.27 -40.71
N PRO A 187 -14.17 22.98 -39.79
CA PRO A 187 -15.55 22.68 -40.17
C PRO A 187 -16.20 23.93 -40.78
N THR A 188 -16.93 23.75 -41.88
CA THR A 188 -17.49 24.86 -42.71
C THR A 188 -18.81 25.44 -42.18
N GLY A 189 -19.18 25.17 -40.92
CA GLY A 189 -20.42 25.64 -40.30
C GLY A 189 -20.31 27.06 -39.72
N GLU A 190 -21.43 27.78 -39.62
CA GLU A 190 -21.51 29.11 -38.99
C GLU A 190 -21.26 29.09 -37.46
N ASP A 191 -21.38 27.92 -36.83
CA ASP A 191 -21.28 27.76 -35.37
C ASP A 191 -19.89 27.25 -34.91
N VAL A 192 -18.81 27.95 -35.28
CA VAL A 192 -17.44 27.63 -34.80
C VAL A 192 -16.89 28.80 -34.00
N GLU A 193 -16.76 28.61 -32.69
CA GLU A 193 -16.13 29.59 -31.79
C GLU A 193 -14.69 29.16 -31.45
N GLU A 194 -13.76 30.11 -31.56
CA GLU A 194 -12.39 29.92 -31.11
C GLU A 194 -12.32 30.01 -29.58
N VAL A 195 -11.90 28.92 -28.94
CA VAL A 195 -11.74 28.85 -27.49
C VAL A 195 -10.28 28.57 -27.12
N ASN A 196 -9.75 29.33 -26.16
CA ASN A 196 -8.42 29.11 -25.63
C ASN A 196 -8.46 28.13 -24.45
N LEU A 197 -7.49 27.21 -24.39
CA LEU A 197 -7.29 26.38 -23.21
C LEU A 197 -6.82 27.26 -22.05
N THR A 198 -7.49 27.15 -20.91
CA THR A 198 -7.09 27.76 -19.64
C THR A 198 -6.77 26.66 -18.63
N GLU A 199 -5.86 26.95 -17.71
CA GLU A 199 -5.55 26.00 -16.64
C GLU A 199 -6.80 25.80 -15.78
N CYS A 200 -7.24 24.55 -15.66
CA CYS A 200 -8.39 24.23 -14.84
C CYS A 200 -7.93 24.17 -13.37
N THR A 201 -7.82 25.33 -12.72
CA THR A 201 -7.63 25.39 -11.27
C THR A 201 -8.94 24.93 -10.63
N GLY A 202 -8.93 23.75 -10.00
CA GLY A 202 -10.13 23.00 -9.58
C GLY A 202 -10.97 23.62 -8.46
N ASN A 203 -11.31 24.91 -8.51
CA ASN A 203 -12.13 25.58 -7.49
C ASN A 203 -13.13 26.63 -8.01
N GLU A 204 -13.42 26.72 -9.32
CA GLU A 204 -14.32 27.78 -9.84
C GLU A 204 -15.41 27.27 -10.81
N GLY A 205 -16.05 26.13 -10.49
CA GLY A 205 -17.11 25.54 -11.34
C GLY A 205 -18.46 25.29 -10.66
N GLY A 206 -18.70 25.85 -9.48
CA GLY A 206 -19.83 25.47 -8.61
C GLY A 206 -20.85 26.57 -8.29
N LYS A 207 -21.09 27.57 -9.14
CA LYS A 207 -22.17 28.55 -8.94
C LYS A 207 -22.73 29.06 -10.26
N GLY A 208 -23.88 28.52 -10.68
CA GLY A 208 -24.54 29.02 -11.87
C GLY A 208 -25.71 28.18 -12.39
N ARG A 209 -26.49 27.55 -11.52
CA ARG A 209 -27.81 27.04 -11.92
C ARG A 209 -28.83 27.47 -10.88
N GLN A 210 -29.24 28.72 -10.99
CA GLN A 210 -30.33 29.29 -10.21
C GLN A 210 -31.63 28.70 -10.77
N GLU A 211 -32.25 27.80 -10.00
CA GLU A 211 -33.56 27.23 -10.31
C GLU A 211 -34.60 28.36 -10.28
N ALA A 212 -35.06 28.74 -11.46
CA ALA A 212 -36.11 29.72 -11.67
C ALA A 212 -37.48 29.04 -11.68
N TYR A 213 -37.98 28.64 -10.51
CA TYR A 213 -39.42 28.38 -10.27
C TYR A 213 -39.72 28.25 -8.76
N ALA A 214 -39.61 29.35 -8.01
CA ALA A 214 -40.40 29.49 -6.79
C ALA A 214 -41.64 30.33 -7.16
N SER A 215 -42.70 29.63 -7.54
CA SER A 215 -44.02 30.23 -7.77
C SER A 215 -44.55 30.79 -6.46
N ASP A 216 -45.02 32.02 -6.54
CA ASP A 216 -45.84 32.79 -5.59
C ASP A 216 -46.77 31.92 -4.74
N ASP A 217 -46.66 31.99 -3.41
CA ASP A 217 -47.65 31.42 -2.49
C ASP A 217 -47.63 32.18 -1.16
N GLU A 218 -48.34 33.33 -1.09
CA GLU A 218 -48.94 33.80 0.16
C GLU A 218 -50.36 34.33 -0.09
N GLU A 219 -51.26 33.95 0.83
CA GLU A 219 -52.69 34.27 0.95
C GLU A 219 -53.71 33.42 0.19
N HIS A 220 -54.18 32.33 0.81
CA HIS A 220 -55.50 32.35 1.47
C HIS A 220 -55.87 30.98 2.07
N MET A 221 -56.39 31.02 3.30
CA MET A 221 -57.01 29.92 4.03
C MET A 221 -58.08 29.20 3.20
N HIS A 222 -58.24 27.87 3.33
CA HIS A 222 -59.54 27.21 3.54
C HIS A 222 -59.39 25.70 3.82
N ALA A 223 -60.38 25.17 4.53
CA ALA A 223 -60.37 23.96 5.33
C ALA A 223 -60.76 22.66 4.59
N GLY A 224 -60.38 21.50 5.13
CA GLY A 224 -61.03 20.21 4.79
C GLY A 224 -60.21 18.97 5.20
N PRO A 225 -60.83 17.89 5.75
CA PRO A 225 -60.14 16.88 6.55
C PRO A 225 -59.61 15.69 5.74
N GLY A 226 -58.38 15.24 6.04
CA GLY A 226 -57.74 14.06 5.43
C GLY A 226 -57.62 12.89 6.42
N VAL A 227 -58.21 11.77 6.03
CA VAL A 227 -58.40 10.51 6.77
C VAL A 227 -57.08 9.76 7.01
N GLN A 228 -56.94 9.15 8.20
CA GLN A 228 -55.84 8.23 8.56
C GLN A 228 -56.14 6.81 8.08
N CYS A 229 -55.17 6.15 7.44
CA CYS A 229 -55.13 4.70 7.32
C CYS A 229 -53.75 4.15 7.67
N ALA A 230 -53.77 3.10 8.48
CA ALA A 230 -52.65 2.39 9.07
C ALA A 230 -51.96 1.46 8.07
N HIS A 231 -50.65 1.30 8.23
CA HIS A 231 -49.90 0.22 7.60
C HIS A 231 -49.96 -1.04 8.47
N GLN A 232 -50.23 -2.15 7.79
CA GLN A 232 -49.86 -3.50 8.21
C GLN A 232 -48.57 -3.87 7.47
#